data_AF-A0A7W7YH60-F1
#
_entry.id   AF-A0A7W7YH60-F1
#
_cell.length_a   1.000
_cell.length_b   1.000
_cell.length_c   1.000
_cell.angle_alpha   90.00
_cell.angle_beta   90.00
_cell.angle_gamma   90.00
#
_symmetry.space_group_name_H-M   'P 1'
#
loop_
_entity.id
_entity.type
_entity.pdbx_description
1 polymer ?
#
loop_
_entity_poly.entity_id
_entity_poly.type
_entity_poly.pdbx_seq_one_letter_code
_entity_poly.pdbx_strand_id
1 'polypeptide(L)'
;MQCLTENEISHWLRERGIPEDPYHQVPPTSFYLQFFTPPNQSLGTFFRQYWDLVIGGEAPLVHITDWGLYTESEMIPIMGIRALHAETRWLIDAPGHLLETHESETVISLMTLTTFFAWSSYLYSPLGHSILYNWEGEVFDFWTNDAAKMVMMKRLLADSNLRETTEAK
;
A
#
# COMPACT_ATOMS: atom_id res chain seq x y z
N MET A 1 3.42 13.70 7.16
CA MET A 1 3.10 12.33 7.58
C MET A 1 2.81 12.31 9.07
N GLN A 2 1.75 11.60 9.46
CA GLN A 2 1.41 11.27 10.85
C GLN A 2 1.43 9.75 11.02
N CYS A 3 2.15 9.23 12.01
CA CYS A 3 2.08 7.80 12.32
C CYS A 3 0.91 7.49 13.25
N LEU A 4 0.21 6.39 12.96
CA LEU A 4 -1.02 5.97 13.63
C LEU A 4 -0.82 4.63 14.32
N THR A 5 -1.38 4.51 15.52
CA THR A 5 -1.62 3.24 16.22
C THR A 5 -2.68 2.41 15.49
N GLU A 6 -2.76 1.10 15.78
CA GLU A 6 -3.81 0.24 15.22
C GLU A 6 -5.23 0.80 15.45
N ASN A 7 -5.53 1.28 16.66
CA ASN A 7 -6.83 1.86 16.95
C ASN A 7 -7.13 3.11 16.11
N GLU A 8 -6.12 3.95 15.85
CA GLU A 8 -6.26 5.14 15.01
C GLU A 8 -6.42 4.78 13.53
N ILE A 9 -5.77 3.71 13.06
CA ILE A 9 -5.97 3.13 11.72
C ILE A 9 -7.41 2.65 11.56
N SER A 10 -7.88 1.77 12.45
CA SER A 10 -9.25 1.24 12.38
C SER A 10 -10.30 2.35 12.55
N HIS A 11 -9.99 3.44 13.26
CA HIS A 11 -10.86 4.61 13.34
C HIS A 11 -10.90 5.36 11.99
N TRP A 12 -9.73 5.68 11.44
CA TRP A 12 -9.59 6.42 10.18
C TRP A 12 -10.27 5.72 9.00
N LEU A 13 -10.11 4.38 8.91
CA LEU A 13 -10.71 3.54 7.87
C LEU A 13 -12.25 3.53 7.99
N ARG A 14 -12.76 3.35 9.21
CA ARG A 14 -14.20 3.31 9.50
C ARG A 14 -14.90 4.62 9.15
N GLU A 15 -14.30 5.77 9.49
CA GLU A 15 -14.84 7.09 9.13
C GLU A 15 -15.01 7.27 7.63
N ARG A 16 -14.19 6.58 6.83
CA ARG A 16 -14.17 6.67 5.36
C ARG A 16 -14.88 5.50 4.68
N GLY A 17 -15.41 4.54 5.44
CA GLY A 17 -16.05 3.35 4.88
C GLY A 17 -15.11 2.45 4.07
N ILE A 18 -13.80 2.51 4.36
CA ILE A 18 -12.79 1.64 3.75
C ILE A 18 -12.71 0.37 4.61
N PRO A 19 -12.80 -0.84 4.02
CA PRO A 19 -12.60 -2.07 4.78
C PRO A 19 -11.15 -2.19 5.24
N GLU A 20 -10.98 -2.54 6.51
CA GLU A 20 -9.67 -2.84 7.11
C GLU A 20 -9.12 -4.16 6.58
N ASP A 21 -9.97 -5.18 6.51
CA ASP A 21 -9.69 -6.48 5.91
C ASP A 21 -10.63 -6.71 4.71
N PRO A 22 -10.16 -6.50 3.46
CA PRO A 22 -10.99 -6.69 2.28
C PRO A 22 -11.32 -8.16 1.99
N TYR A 23 -10.59 -9.13 2.55
CA TYR A 23 -10.85 -10.56 2.30
C TYR A 23 -12.12 -11.06 2.99
N HIS A 24 -12.47 -10.47 4.14
CA HIS A 24 -13.61 -10.88 4.96
C HIS A 24 -14.78 -9.88 4.93
N GLN A 25 -14.78 -8.93 3.98
CA GLN A 25 -15.80 -7.89 3.92
C GLN A 25 -17.19 -8.44 3.53
N VAL A 26 -18.23 -7.91 4.19
CA VAL A 26 -19.64 -8.13 3.84
C VAL A 26 -20.36 -6.78 3.73
N PRO A 27 -20.86 -6.38 2.55
CA PRO A 27 -20.69 -7.03 1.24
C PRO A 27 -19.24 -6.95 0.74
N PRO A 28 -18.80 -7.86 -0.15
CA PRO A 28 -17.45 -7.82 -0.71
C PRO A 28 -17.22 -6.55 -1.56
N THR A 29 -15.98 -6.11 -1.66
CA THR A 29 -15.56 -5.05 -2.59
C THR A 29 -15.94 -5.42 -4.03
N SER A 30 -16.31 -4.42 -4.82
CA SER A 30 -16.90 -4.65 -6.15
C SER A 30 -15.91 -5.22 -7.16
N PHE A 31 -14.63 -4.88 -7.05
CA PHE A 31 -13.59 -5.32 -7.98
C PHE A 31 -12.35 -5.80 -7.23
N TYR A 32 -11.74 -6.86 -7.74
CA TYR A 32 -10.53 -7.49 -7.20
C TYR A 32 -9.60 -7.93 -8.33
N LEU A 33 -8.30 -7.84 -8.10
CA LEU A 33 -7.23 -8.23 -9.02
C LEU A 33 -6.00 -8.66 -8.23
N GLN A 34 -5.38 -9.77 -8.62
CA GLN A 34 -4.11 -10.23 -8.05
C GLN A 34 -3.05 -10.36 -9.14
N PHE A 35 -1.83 -9.90 -8.87
CA PHE A 35 -0.74 -9.88 -9.85
C PHE A 35 0.63 -9.98 -9.18
N PHE A 36 1.63 -10.45 -9.92
CA PHE A 36 3.00 -10.53 -9.42
C PHE A 36 3.63 -9.14 -9.27
N THR A 37 4.47 -8.97 -8.25
CA THR A 37 5.19 -7.71 -8.07
C THR A 37 6.13 -7.41 -9.24
N PRO A 38 6.35 -6.12 -9.55
CA PRO A 38 7.39 -5.74 -10.50
C PRO A 38 8.79 -6.16 -10.01
N PRO A 39 9.73 -6.46 -10.91
CA PRO A 39 11.14 -6.61 -10.55
C PRO A 39 11.65 -5.43 -9.72
N ASN A 40 12.53 -5.69 -8.75
CA ASN A 40 13.04 -4.69 -7.79
C ASN A 40 13.49 -3.36 -8.44
N GLN A 41 14.17 -3.43 -9.59
CA GLN A 41 14.64 -2.26 -10.35
C GLN A 41 13.52 -1.37 -10.93
N SER A 42 12.27 -1.86 -10.95
CA SER A 42 11.10 -1.19 -11.51
C SER A 42 10.04 -0.79 -10.47
N LEU A 43 10.20 -1.20 -9.20
CA LEU A 43 9.24 -0.92 -8.13
C LEU A 43 8.94 0.57 -7.96
N GLY A 44 9.99 1.41 -7.93
CA GLY A 44 9.81 2.85 -7.79
C GLY A 44 9.02 3.47 -8.94
N THR A 45 9.26 3.02 -10.18
CA THR A 45 8.51 3.47 -11.37
C THR A 45 7.06 3.01 -11.30
N PHE A 46 6.82 1.76 -10.91
CA PHE A 46 5.48 1.22 -10.74
C PHE A 46 4.68 2.03 -9.71
N PHE A 47 5.24 2.28 -8.53
CA PHE A 47 4.52 3.03 -7.48
C PHE A 47 4.29 4.50 -7.86
N ARG A 48 5.18 5.12 -8.63
CA ARG A 48 4.94 6.47 -9.20
C ARG A 48 3.72 6.46 -10.13
N GLN A 49 3.66 5.52 -11.07
CA GLN A 49 2.52 5.43 -11.98
C GLN A 49 1.23 5.04 -11.25
N TYR A 50 1.33 4.14 -10.27
CA TYR A 50 0.21 3.77 -9.39
C TYR A 50 -0.33 4.98 -8.61
N TRP A 51 0.57 5.82 -8.09
CA TRP A 51 0.19 7.06 -7.43
C TRP A 51 -0.62 7.97 -8.36
N ASP A 52 -0.10 8.24 -9.56
CA ASP A 52 -0.71 9.18 -10.51
C ASP A 52 -2.07 8.69 -11.04
N LEU A 53 -2.21 7.38 -11.23
CA LEU A 53 -3.41 6.79 -11.84
C LEU A 53 -4.47 6.41 -10.79
N VAL A 54 -4.07 5.80 -9.68
CA VAL A 54 -5.00 5.13 -8.76
C VAL A 54 -5.20 5.94 -7.48
N ILE A 55 -4.14 6.43 -6.85
CA ILE A 55 -4.21 7.01 -5.50
C ILE A 55 -4.51 8.51 -5.49
N GLY A 56 -3.92 9.27 -6.42
CA GLY A 56 -3.83 10.72 -6.34
C GLY A 56 -5.17 11.43 -6.11
N GLY A 57 -5.20 12.38 -5.16
CA GLY A 57 -6.34 13.25 -4.90
C GLY A 57 -6.72 13.37 -3.42
N GLU A 58 -6.44 12.34 -2.61
CA GLU A 58 -6.70 12.32 -1.17
C GLU A 58 -5.54 11.73 -0.38
N ALA A 59 -5.50 12.02 0.93
CA ALA A 59 -4.51 11.54 1.86
C ALA A 59 -4.58 10.01 2.00
N PRO A 60 -3.56 9.24 1.56
CA PRO A 60 -3.54 7.80 1.70
C PRO A 60 -2.92 7.36 3.04
N LEU A 61 -3.18 6.11 3.40
CA LEU A 61 -2.63 5.46 4.58
C LEU A 61 -1.83 4.23 4.17
N VAL A 62 -0.55 4.19 4.55
CA VAL A 62 0.27 2.98 4.48
C VAL A 62 0.26 2.29 5.84
N HIS A 63 -0.19 1.04 5.90
CA HIS A 63 -0.19 0.22 7.12
C HIS A 63 0.76 -0.95 6.90
N ILE A 64 1.88 -0.97 7.63
CA ILE A 64 2.80 -2.10 7.60
C ILE A 64 2.27 -3.13 8.60
N THR A 65 2.02 -4.37 8.16
CA THR A 65 1.27 -5.37 8.96
C THR A 65 2.10 -6.58 9.36
N ASP A 66 3.07 -6.97 8.55
CA ASP A 66 4.00 -8.06 8.89
C ASP A 66 5.41 -7.70 8.46
N TRP A 67 6.34 -7.83 9.39
CA TRP A 67 7.77 -7.63 9.22
C TRP A 67 8.55 -8.62 10.10
N GLY A 68 7.97 -9.80 10.33
CA GLY A 68 8.59 -10.87 11.07
C GLY A 68 9.97 -11.22 10.51
N LEU A 69 10.94 -11.52 11.39
CA LEU A 69 12.31 -11.88 11.03
C LEU A 69 13.15 -10.76 10.37
N TYR A 70 12.74 -9.50 10.49
CA TYR A 70 13.54 -8.38 10.00
C TYR A 70 14.97 -8.35 10.60
N THR A 71 15.91 -7.83 9.82
CA THR A 71 17.24 -7.44 10.28
C THR A 71 17.25 -5.99 10.74
N GLU A 72 18.07 -5.66 11.75
CA GLU A 72 18.19 -4.28 12.23
C GLU A 72 18.46 -3.27 11.10
N SER A 73 19.24 -3.67 10.09
CA SER A 73 19.53 -2.85 8.91
C SER A 73 18.32 -2.51 8.05
N GLU A 74 17.33 -3.41 7.95
CA GLU A 74 16.10 -3.17 7.19
C GLU A 74 15.18 -2.18 7.91
N MET A 75 15.27 -2.11 9.23
CA MET A 75 14.51 -1.17 10.05
C MET A 75 15.06 0.27 9.98
N ILE A 76 16.37 0.44 9.77
CA ILE A 76 17.04 1.75 9.67
C ILE A 76 16.33 2.70 8.68
N PRO A 77 16.07 2.35 7.41
CA PRO A 77 15.44 3.27 6.46
C PRO A 77 14.01 3.66 6.86
N ILE A 78 13.21 2.72 7.38
CA ILE A 78 11.84 3.00 7.84
C ILE A 78 11.85 3.94 9.04
N MET A 79 12.74 3.69 10.01
CA MET A 79 12.93 4.58 11.16
C MET A 79 13.48 5.94 10.75
N GLY A 80 14.34 6.00 9.74
CA GLY A 80 14.84 7.25 9.16
C GLY A 80 13.72 8.11 8.57
N ILE A 81 12.83 7.51 7.78
CA ILE A 81 11.63 8.20 7.25
C ILE A 81 10.77 8.73 8.39
N ARG A 82 10.50 7.91 9.41
CA ARG A 82 9.71 8.32 10.59
C ARG A 82 10.35 9.48 11.35
N ALA A 83 11.66 9.43 11.56
CA ALA A 83 12.40 10.47 12.27
C ALA A 83 12.38 11.82 11.55
N LEU A 84 12.36 11.84 10.20
CA LEU A 84 12.19 13.08 9.42
C LEU A 84 10.86 13.80 9.71
N HIS A 85 9.87 13.06 10.22
CA HIS A 85 8.57 13.57 10.64
C HIS A 85 8.40 13.63 12.17
N ALA A 86 9.53 13.66 12.90
CA ALA A 86 9.56 13.71 14.36
C ALA A 86 8.83 12.55 15.07
N GLU A 87 8.61 11.43 14.38
CA GLU A 87 8.06 10.23 14.98
C GLU A 87 9.18 9.45 15.69
N THR A 88 8.93 9.07 16.95
CA THR A 88 9.91 8.37 17.81
C THR A 88 9.39 7.04 18.34
N ARG A 89 8.09 6.77 18.22
CA ARG A 89 7.47 5.50 18.58
C ARG A 89 7.95 4.41 17.63
N TRP A 90 8.03 3.19 18.15
CA TRP A 90 8.45 2.04 17.36
C TRP A 90 7.39 1.68 16.32
N LEU A 91 7.79 0.96 15.27
CA LEU A 91 6.86 0.55 14.22
C LEU A 91 5.69 -0.26 14.78
N ILE A 92 5.96 -1.14 15.76
CA ILE A 92 4.94 -1.96 16.42
C ILE A 92 3.90 -1.14 17.19
N ASP A 93 4.27 0.04 17.71
CA ASP A 93 3.35 0.89 18.47
C ASP A 93 2.49 1.76 17.55
N ALA A 94 3.03 2.15 16.40
CA ALA A 94 2.36 3.01 15.42
C ALA A 94 2.70 2.57 13.99
N PRO A 95 2.08 1.49 13.49
CA PRO A 95 2.43 0.88 12.20
C PRO A 95 1.83 1.59 10.99
N GLY A 96 0.83 2.46 11.22
CA GLY A 96 0.19 3.26 10.19
C GLY A 96 0.98 4.53 9.88
N HIS A 97 0.99 4.92 8.61
CA HIS A 97 1.61 6.14 8.11
C HIS A 97 0.56 6.88 7.27
N LEU A 98 -0.12 7.84 7.87
CA LEU A 98 -1.07 8.71 7.19
C LEU A 98 -0.30 9.84 6.49
N LEU A 99 -0.43 9.89 5.18
CA LEU A 99 0.35 10.75 4.29
C LEU A 99 -0.52 11.88 3.74
N GLU A 100 0.08 13.05 3.52
CA GLU A 100 -0.57 14.13 2.79
C GLU A 100 -0.46 13.93 1.27
N THR A 101 -1.32 14.58 0.49
CA THR A 101 -1.37 14.44 -0.98
C THR A 101 -0.10 14.91 -1.69
N HIS A 102 0.76 15.67 -1.01
CA HIS A 102 2.04 16.13 -1.55
C HIS A 102 3.22 15.22 -1.16
N GLU A 103 2.99 14.21 -0.32
CA GLU A 103 4.01 13.29 0.22
C GLU A 103 4.13 11.99 -0.61
N SER A 104 3.94 12.09 -1.93
CA SER A 104 3.98 10.94 -2.84
C SER A 104 5.30 10.17 -2.76
N GLU A 105 6.44 10.86 -2.65
CA GLU A 105 7.76 10.25 -2.53
C GLU A 105 7.91 9.41 -1.25
N THR A 106 7.26 9.82 -0.16
CA THR A 106 7.24 9.06 1.09
C THR A 106 6.43 7.78 0.92
N VAL A 107 5.27 7.85 0.26
CA VAL A 107 4.44 6.67 -0.06
C VAL A 107 5.22 5.69 -0.93
N ILE A 108 5.83 6.18 -2.01
CA ILE A 108 6.63 5.39 -2.94
C ILE A 108 7.78 4.71 -2.21
N SER A 109 8.48 5.45 -1.33
CA SER A 109 9.60 4.92 -0.55
C SER A 109 9.15 3.82 0.41
N LEU A 110 8.10 4.06 1.20
CA LEU A 110 7.57 3.07 2.14
C LEU A 110 7.14 1.79 1.41
N MET A 111 6.34 1.91 0.34
CA MET A 111 5.88 0.75 -0.42
C MET A 111 7.02 0.01 -1.12
N THR A 112 8.00 0.73 -1.66
CA THR A 112 9.19 0.10 -2.27
C THR A 112 9.99 -0.66 -1.22
N LEU A 113 10.21 -0.07 -0.03
CA LEU A 113 10.97 -0.71 1.04
C LEU A 113 10.25 -1.95 1.57
N THR A 114 8.94 -1.88 1.84
CA THR A 114 8.18 -3.05 2.32
C THR A 114 8.16 -4.16 1.30
N THR A 115 8.04 -3.83 0.01
CA THR A 115 8.10 -4.83 -1.07
C THR A 115 9.50 -5.45 -1.16
N PHE A 116 10.55 -4.62 -1.09
CA PHE A 116 11.93 -5.07 -1.23
C PHE A 116 12.41 -5.94 -0.06
N PHE A 117 11.97 -5.64 1.16
CA PHE A 117 12.30 -6.41 2.36
C PHE A 117 11.39 -7.62 2.60
N ALA A 118 10.52 -7.96 1.63
CA ALA A 118 9.55 -9.03 1.76
C ALA A 118 8.62 -8.88 3.00
N TRP A 119 8.27 -7.65 3.34
CA TRP A 119 7.30 -7.34 4.38
C TRP A 119 5.90 -7.24 3.77
N SER A 120 4.88 -7.34 4.62
CA SER A 120 3.51 -7.12 4.21
C SER A 120 3.01 -5.72 4.59
N SER A 121 2.26 -5.11 3.68
CA SER A 121 1.70 -3.78 3.90
C SER A 121 0.45 -3.52 3.08
N TYR A 122 -0.50 -2.79 3.66
CA TYR A 122 -1.61 -2.19 2.94
C TYR A 122 -1.29 -0.75 2.56
N LEU A 123 -1.75 -0.34 1.39
CA LEU A 123 -1.90 1.05 0.97
C LEU A 123 -3.39 1.30 0.71
N TYR A 124 -4.01 2.04 1.62
CA TYR A 124 -5.39 2.47 1.53
C TYR A 124 -5.47 3.86 0.90
N SER A 125 -6.32 4.01 -0.10
CA SER A 125 -6.75 5.30 -0.63
C SER A 125 -8.26 5.47 -0.47
N PRO A 126 -8.72 6.60 0.11
CA PRO A 126 -10.15 6.91 0.13
C PRO A 126 -10.72 7.04 -1.28
N LEU A 127 -9.91 7.43 -2.27
CA LEU A 127 -10.38 7.60 -3.63
C LEU A 127 -10.74 6.25 -4.26
N GLY A 128 -12.04 6.08 -4.55
CA GLY A 128 -12.58 4.83 -5.08
C GLY A 128 -12.51 3.64 -4.11
N HIS A 129 -12.23 3.90 -2.81
CA HIS A 129 -11.93 2.89 -1.80
C HIS A 129 -10.89 1.88 -2.31
N SER A 130 -9.81 2.43 -2.89
CA SER A 130 -8.76 1.62 -3.52
C SER A 130 -7.82 1.10 -2.45
N ILE A 131 -7.54 -0.21 -2.48
CA ILE A 131 -6.66 -0.89 -1.52
C ILE A 131 -5.66 -1.68 -2.33
N LEU A 132 -4.37 -1.45 -2.08
CA LEU A 132 -3.30 -2.31 -2.57
C LEU A 132 -2.66 -3.01 -1.38
N TYR A 133 -2.64 -4.33 -1.38
CA TYR A 133 -1.91 -5.10 -0.41
C TYR A 133 -0.67 -5.71 -1.05
N ASN A 134 0.46 -5.50 -0.38
CA ASN A 134 1.73 -6.13 -0.67
C ASN A 134 1.85 -7.40 0.19
N TRP A 135 1.82 -8.56 -0.45
CA TRP A 135 2.04 -9.86 0.19
C TRP A 135 3.52 -10.21 0.09
N GLU A 136 4.28 -9.91 1.15
CA GLU A 136 5.68 -10.33 1.33
C GLU A 136 6.59 -10.02 0.13
N GLY A 137 6.30 -8.97 -0.63
CA GLY A 137 7.08 -8.57 -1.81
C GLY A 137 6.91 -9.43 -3.06
N GLU A 138 6.10 -10.48 -3.04
CA GLU A 138 5.95 -11.42 -4.16
C GLU A 138 4.69 -11.18 -4.99
N VAL A 139 3.57 -10.87 -4.32
CA VAL A 139 2.26 -10.71 -4.94
C VAL A 139 1.59 -9.45 -4.43
N PHE A 140 0.90 -8.76 -5.33
CA PHE A 140 0.02 -7.65 -4.99
C PHE A 140 -1.43 -8.04 -5.20
N ASP A 141 -2.25 -7.72 -4.20
CA ASP A 141 -3.70 -7.77 -4.28
C ASP A 141 -4.28 -6.37 -4.34
N PHE A 142 -5.18 -6.12 -5.29
CA PHE A 142 -5.81 -4.83 -5.48
C PHE A 142 -7.33 -4.96 -5.41
N TRP A 143 -7.95 -4.13 -4.58
CA TRP A 143 -9.40 -3.99 -4.48
C TRP A 143 -9.83 -2.55 -4.73
N THR A 144 -11.03 -2.39 -5.28
CA THR A 144 -11.66 -1.07 -5.41
C THR A 144 -13.17 -1.22 -5.55
N ASN A 145 -13.89 -0.16 -5.21
CA ASN A 145 -15.32 -0.03 -5.54
C ASN A 145 -15.56 0.81 -6.81
N ASP A 146 -14.50 1.30 -7.45
CA ASP A 146 -14.58 2.15 -8.63
C ASP A 146 -14.09 1.39 -9.88
N ALA A 147 -15.01 1.17 -10.83
CA ALA A 147 -14.72 0.53 -12.10
C ALA A 147 -13.64 1.27 -12.92
N ALA A 148 -13.57 2.60 -12.83
CA ALA A 148 -12.57 3.40 -13.52
C ALA A 148 -11.17 3.12 -12.94
N LYS A 149 -11.05 2.95 -11.62
CA LYS A 149 -9.80 2.58 -10.95
C LYS A 149 -9.34 1.19 -11.34
N MET A 150 -10.27 0.24 -11.50
CA MET A 150 -9.93 -1.09 -12.02
C MET A 150 -9.41 -1.04 -13.47
N VAL A 151 -9.99 -0.21 -14.35
CA VAL A 151 -9.48 -0.01 -15.72
C VAL A 151 -8.08 0.61 -15.71
N MET A 152 -7.85 1.62 -14.86
CA MET A 152 -6.53 2.26 -14.70
C MET A 152 -5.49 1.26 -14.18
N MET A 153 -5.87 0.40 -13.23
CA MET A 153 -4.98 -0.63 -12.70
C MET A 153 -4.59 -1.65 -13.78
N LYS A 154 -5.55 -2.14 -14.57
CA LYS A 154 -5.27 -3.05 -15.69
C LYS A 154 -4.34 -2.43 -16.74
N ARG A 155 -4.54 -1.14 -17.03
CA ARG A 155 -3.63 -0.39 -17.91
C ARG A 155 -2.22 -0.32 -17.33
N LEU A 156 -2.08 -0.01 -16.03
CA LEU A 156 -0.79 0.01 -15.37
C LEU A 156 -0.06 -1.34 -15.45
N LEU A 157 -0.78 -2.45 -15.25
CA LEU A 157 -0.20 -3.79 -15.41
C LEU A 157 0.31 -4.03 -16.83
N ALA A 158 -0.49 -3.67 -17.85
CA ALA A 158 -0.09 -3.81 -19.24
C ALA A 158 1.15 -2.95 -19.58
N ASP A 159 1.16 -1.69 -19.16
CA ASP A 159 2.28 -0.75 -19.38
C ASP A 159 3.56 -1.22 -18.65
N SER A 160 3.40 -1.93 -17.53
CA SER A 160 4.50 -2.51 -16.73
C SER A 160 4.86 -3.94 -17.14
N ASN A 161 4.17 -4.53 -18.12
CA ASN A 161 4.29 -5.92 -18.55
C ASN A 161 4.17 -6.94 -17.38
N LEU A 162 3.26 -6.65 -16.44
CA LEU A 162 2.96 -7.52 -15.29
C LEU A 162 1.81 -8.45 -15.62
N ARG A 163 1.81 -9.63 -15.00
CA ARG A 163 0.80 -10.67 -15.23
C ARG A 163 -0.10 -10.83 -14.02
N GLU A 164 -1.39 -11.00 -14.27
CA GLU A 164 -2.34 -11.47 -13.26
C GLU A 164 -1.96 -12.90 -12.84
N THR A 165 -2.09 -13.24 -11.56
CA THR A 165 -1.76 -14.59 -11.07
C THR A 165 -2.71 -15.66 -11.62
N THR A 166 -3.93 -15.27 -11.97
CA THR A 166 -4.96 -16.14 -12.54
C THR A 166 -4.77 -16.47 -14.03
N GLU A 167 -3.90 -15.75 -14.73
CA GLU A 167 -3.58 -16.01 -16.15
C GLU A 167 -2.44 -17.02 -16.35
N ALA A 168 -1.90 -17.60 -15.28
CA ALA A 168 -0.92 -18.69 -15.36
C ALA A 168 -1.60 -20.02 -15.75
N LYS A 169 -1.91 -20.20 -17.03
CA LYS A 169 -2.15 -21.50 -17.67
C LYS A 169 -1.44 -21.62 -19.00
#